data_AF-A0A0F9IQE0-F1
#
_entry.id   AF-A0A0F9IQE0-F1
#
_cell.length_a   1.000
_cell.length_b   1.000
_cell.length_c   1.000
_cell.angle_alpha   90.00
_cell.angle_beta   90.00
_cell.angle_gamma   90.00
#
_symmetry.space_group_name_H-M   'P 1'
#
loop_
_entity.id
_entity.type
_entity.pdbx_description
1 polymer ?
#
loop_
_entity_poly.entity_id
_entity_poly.type
_entity_poly.pdbx_seq_one_letter_code
_entity_poly.pdbx_strand_id
1 'polypeptide(L)'
;MTDALSIELTESEQEMLIQIYHNGPARCSELGELLWGRARGSSTNPFSRPAGAIIKRLRDKSLVREGYTLARGYEITDKGVEWHTA
;
A
#
# COMPACT_ATOMS: atom_id res chain seq x y z
N MET A 1 -15.80 -9.54 25.20
CA MET A 1 -15.52 -9.83 23.79
C MET A 1 -14.32 -9.01 23.44
N THR A 2 -13.17 -9.68 23.36
CA THR A 2 -11.82 -9.10 23.37
C THR A 2 -11.52 -8.28 22.12
N ASP A 3 -11.03 -7.06 22.35
CA ASP A 3 -10.41 -6.12 21.40
C ASP A 3 -9.85 -6.79 20.14
N ALA A 4 -10.58 -6.66 19.03
CA ALA A 4 -9.95 -6.69 17.73
C ALA A 4 -9.12 -5.40 17.64
N LEU A 5 -7.81 -5.54 17.91
CA LEU A 5 -6.74 -4.57 17.67
C LEU A 5 -7.15 -3.52 16.62
N SER A 6 -7.58 -2.33 17.05
CA SER A 6 -7.79 -1.19 16.17
C SER A 6 -6.44 -0.83 15.55
N ILE A 7 -6.14 -1.36 14.36
CA ILE A 7 -4.92 -1.01 13.65
C ILE A 7 -5.08 0.44 13.20
N GLU A 8 -4.44 1.35 13.93
CA GLU A 8 -4.44 2.76 13.58
C GLU A 8 -3.62 2.94 12.29
N LEU A 9 -4.30 3.33 11.21
CA LEU A 9 -3.69 3.69 9.94
C LEU A 9 -3.83 5.20 9.71
N THR A 10 -2.77 5.83 9.23
CA THR A 10 -2.88 7.21 8.73
C THR A 10 -3.72 7.26 7.46
N GLU A 11 -4.27 8.42 7.09
CA GLU A 11 -5.06 8.57 5.85
C GLU A 11 -4.32 8.02 4.62
N SER A 12 -3.03 8.35 4.46
CA SER A 12 -2.22 7.84 3.34
C SER A 12 -1.95 6.33 3.42
N GLU A 13 -1.92 5.73 4.60
CA GLU A 13 -1.83 4.27 4.76
C GLU A 13 -3.14 3.59 4.35
N GLN A 14 -4.28 4.17 4.73
CA GLN A 14 -5.61 3.67 4.34
C GLN A 14 -5.81 3.76 2.83
N GLU A 15 -5.55 4.93 2.24
CA GLU A 15 -5.66 5.12 0.79
C GLU A 15 -4.75 4.17 0.02
N MET A 16 -3.50 3.99 0.47
CA MET A 16 -2.59 3.05 -0.19
C MET A 16 -3.11 1.61 -0.14
N LEU A 17 -3.65 1.18 0.99
CA LEU A 17 -4.23 -0.16 1.13
C LEU A 17 -5.42 -0.35 0.20
N ILE A 18 -6.31 0.65 0.11
CA ILE A 18 -7.46 0.67 -0.80
C ILE A 18 -7.00 0.55 -2.27
N GLN A 19 -5.94 1.27 -2.65
CA GLN A 19 -5.39 1.19 -4.01
C GLN A 19 -4.89 -0.21 -4.36
N ILE A 20 -4.20 -0.90 -3.43
CA ILE A 20 -3.71 -2.26 -3.64
C ILE A 20 -4.88 -3.25 -3.69
N TYR A 21 -5.90 -3.07 -2.85
CA TYR A 21 -7.08 -3.92 -2.83
C TYR A 21 -7.85 -3.89 -4.16
N HIS A 22 -8.11 -2.68 -4.70
CA HIS A 22 -8.91 -2.55 -5.92
C HIS A 22 -8.13 -2.78 -7.22
N ASN A 23 -6.86 -2.37 -7.29
CA ASN A 23 -6.07 -2.48 -8.53
C ASN A 23 -5.20 -3.73 -8.58
N GLY A 24 -5.09 -4.47 -7.48
CA GLY A 24 -4.20 -5.60 -7.35
C GLY A 24 -2.74 -5.19 -7.09
N PRO A 25 -1.79 -6.14 -7.27
CA PRO A 25 -0.40 -5.93 -6.90
C PRO A 25 0.26 -4.75 -7.65
N ALA A 26 0.88 -3.82 -6.92
CA ALA A 26 1.46 -2.60 -7.49
C ALA A 26 2.84 -2.25 -6.90
N ARG A 27 3.73 -1.67 -7.70
CA ARG A 27 5.05 -1.20 -7.26
C ARG A 27 4.93 0.11 -6.47
N CYS A 28 5.91 0.40 -5.61
CA CYS A 28 5.96 1.68 -4.89
C CYS A 28 5.88 2.91 -5.81
N SER A 29 6.46 2.86 -7.00
CA SER A 29 6.37 3.95 -7.97
C SER A 29 4.93 4.16 -8.46
N GLU A 30 4.24 3.07 -8.79
CA GLU A 30 2.85 3.11 -9.27
C GLU A 30 1.91 3.60 -8.16
N LEU A 31 2.10 3.11 -6.94
CA LEU A 31 1.35 3.56 -5.77
C LEU A 31 1.60 5.03 -5.44
N GLY A 32 2.85 5.50 -5.59
CA GLY A 32 3.17 6.92 -5.45
C GLY A 32 2.47 7.79 -6.49
N GLU A 33 2.35 7.30 -7.73
CA GLU A 33 1.60 7.99 -8.80
C GLU A 33 0.10 8.03 -8.54
N LEU A 34 -0.47 6.97 -7.96
CA LEU A 34 -1.89 6.91 -7.63
C LEU A 34 -2.27 7.86 -6.48
N LEU A 35 -1.40 8.02 -5.47
CA LEU A 35 -1.68 8.86 -4.31
C LEU A 35 -1.38 10.34 -4.53
N TRP A 36 -0.29 10.66 -5.23
CA TRP A 36 0.20 12.04 -5.34
C TRP A 36 0.31 12.52 -6.80
N GLY A 37 -0.17 11.73 -7.74
CA GLY A 37 -0.16 12.03 -9.17
C GLY A 37 1.18 11.78 -9.84
N ARG A 38 1.19 11.94 -11.16
CA ARG A 38 2.39 11.80 -11.97
C ARG A 38 3.18 13.11 -11.96
N ALA A 39 4.44 13.07 -11.52
CA ALA A 39 5.33 14.22 -11.65
C ALA A 39 5.53 14.54 -13.14
N ARG A 40 4.93 15.64 -13.64
CA ARG A 40 5.16 16.10 -15.02
C ARG A 40 6.66 16.39 -15.20
N GLY A 41 7.28 15.71 -16.17
CA GLY A 41 8.65 16.00 -16.60
C GLY A 41 9.78 15.40 -15.75
N SER A 42 9.50 14.51 -14.79
CA SER A 42 10.55 13.86 -14.01
C SER A 42 10.87 12.45 -14.52
N SER A 43 12.14 12.17 -14.80
CA SER A 43 12.63 10.81 -15.12
C SER A 43 12.72 9.92 -13.88
N THR A 44 12.65 10.50 -12.69
CA THR A 44 12.59 9.81 -11.40
C THR A 44 11.26 10.11 -10.73
N ASN A 45 10.47 9.10 -10.42
CA ASN A 45 9.21 9.30 -9.70
C ASN A 45 9.54 9.78 -8.26
N PRO A 46 9.26 11.05 -7.91
CA PRO A 46 9.66 11.61 -6.61
C PRO A 46 8.91 10.96 -5.45
N PHE A 47 7.78 10.32 -5.74
CA PHE A 47 6.90 9.70 -4.76
C PHE A 47 7.26 8.24 -4.47
N SER A 48 8.20 7.66 -5.20
CA SER A 48 8.61 6.27 -4.99
C SER A 48 9.23 6.03 -3.60
N ARG A 49 9.91 7.03 -3.03
CA ARG A 49 10.48 6.99 -1.67
C ARG A 49 9.42 7.13 -0.57
N PRO A 50 8.56 8.18 -0.60
CA PRO A 50 7.40 8.28 0.29
C PRO A 50 6.50 7.05 0.25
N ALA A 51 6.18 6.54 -0.95
CA ALA A 51 5.36 5.34 -1.11
C ALA A 51 6.01 4.11 -0.46
N GLY A 52 7.33 3.93 -0.64
CA GLY A 52 8.08 2.86 0.00
C GLY A 52 8.05 2.92 1.54
N ALA A 53 8.02 4.12 2.13
CA ALA A 53 7.89 4.28 3.57
C ALA A 53 6.50 3.86 4.08
N ILE A 54 5.44 4.22 3.35
CA ILE A 54 4.07 3.80 3.67
C ILE A 54 3.94 2.27 3.54
N ILE A 55 4.41 1.71 2.43
CA ILE A 55 4.40 0.26 2.21
C ILE A 55 5.13 -0.49 3.31
N LYS A 56 6.30 0.01 3.73
CA LYS A 56 7.05 -0.60 4.83
C LYS A 56 6.20 -0.66 6.10
N ARG A 57 5.51 0.43 6.46
CA ARG A 57 4.63 0.46 7.64
C ARG A 57 3.44 -0.49 7.51
N LEU A 58 2.80 -0.54 6.34
CA LEU A 58 1.70 -1.49 6.07
C LEU A 58 2.17 -2.94 6.14
N ARG A 59 3.39 -3.23 5.66
CA ARG A 59 4.01 -4.55 5.73
C ARG A 59 4.35 -4.93 7.17
N ASP A 60 4.90 -4.00 7.95
CA ASP A 60 5.22 -4.22 9.36
C ASP A 60 3.93 -4.48 10.18
N LYS A 61 2.78 -3.94 9.74
CA LYS A 61 1.43 -4.24 10.28
C LYS A 61 0.82 -5.55 9.74
N SER A 62 1.52 -6.26 8.84
CA SER A 62 1.08 -7.48 8.14
C SER A 62 -0.15 -7.29 7.26
N LEU A 63 -0.42 -6.08 6.76
CA LEU A 63 -1.55 -5.78 5.87
C LEU A 63 -1.23 -5.94 4.39
N VAL A 64 0.05 -5.84 4.03
CA VAL A 64 0.55 -6.07 2.68
C VAL A 64 1.79 -6.94 2.72
N ARG A 65 2.09 -7.63 1.63
CA ARG A 65 3.32 -8.40 1.43
C ARG A 65 3.88 -8.17 0.03
N GLU A 66 5.13 -8.51 -0.17
CA GLU A 66 5.74 -8.49 -1.49
C GLU A 66 5.21 -9.68 -2.31
N GLY A 67 4.66 -9.39 -3.48
CA GLY A 67 4.08 -10.39 -4.37
C GLY A 67 5.16 -11.22 -5.05
N TYR A 68 4.91 -12.53 -5.15
CA TYR A 68 5.85 -13.49 -5.75
C TYR A 68 5.83 -13.51 -7.28
N THR A 69 4.85 -12.86 -7.92
CA THR A 69 4.69 -12.87 -9.38
C THR A 69 5.66 -11.92 -10.08
N LEU A 70 5.90 -12.18 -11.37
CA LEU A 70 6.87 -11.50 -12.25
C LEU A 70 6.78 -9.95 -12.24
N ALA A 71 5.67 -9.38 -11.76
CA ALA A 71 5.47 -7.94 -11.65
C ALA A 71 6.27 -7.26 -10.50
N ARG A 72 6.72 -8.00 -9.47
CA ARG A 72 7.44 -7.47 -8.29
C ARG A 72 6.71 -6.29 -7.59
N GLY A 73 5.39 -6.43 -7.38
CA GLY A 73 4.55 -5.44 -6.68
C GLY A 73 4.20 -5.87 -5.26
N TYR A 74 3.54 -4.99 -4.50
CA TYR A 74 2.99 -5.31 -3.18
C TYR A 74 1.53 -5.71 -3.31
N GLU A 75 1.15 -6.78 -2.63
CA GLU A 75 -0.19 -7.35 -2.62
C GLU A 75 -0.80 -7.30 -1.21
N ILE A 76 -2.13 -7.21 -1.14
CA ILE A 76 -2.85 -7.22 0.13
C ILE A 76 -2.85 -8.63 0.74
N THR A 77 -2.71 -8.72 2.06
CA THR A 77 -2.81 -9.98 2.80
C THR A 77 -4.25 -10.23 3.24
N ASP A 78 -4.57 -11.45 3.70
CA ASP A 78 -5.89 -11.77 4.26
C ASP A 78 -6.26 -10.81 5.40
N LYS A 79 -5.30 -10.47 6.26
CA LYS A 79 -5.47 -9.46 7.33
C LYS A 79 -5.75 -8.06 6.79
N GLY A 80 -5.12 -7.68 5.68
CA GLY A 80 -5.40 -6.43 4.99
C GLY A 80 -6.82 -6.40 4.40
N VAL A 81 -7.28 -7.52 3.85
CA VAL A 81 -8.65 -7.68 3.36
C VAL A 81 -9.65 -7.58 4.50
N GLU A 82 -9.42 -8.30 5.60
CA GLU A 82 -10.26 -8.24 6.80
C GLU A 82 -10.38 -6.80 7.30
N TRP A 83 -9.27 -6.07 7.42
CA TRP A 83 -9.28 -4.66 7.82
C TRP A 83 -10.10 -3.79 6.85
N HIS A 84 -10.02 -4.03 5.54
CA HIS A 84 -10.76 -3.24 4.55
C HIS A 84 -12.28 -3.54 4.55
N THR A 85 -12.68 -4.75 4.96
CA THR A 85 -14.07 -5.21 4.96
C THR A 85 -14.78 -5.14 6.31
N ALA A 86 -14.05 -4.87 7.39
CA ALA A 86 -14.56 -4.73 8.76
C ALA A 86 -15.22 -3.36 8.99
#